data_AF-A0A3C1RJT9-F1
#
_entry.id   AF-A0A3C1RJT9-F1
#
_cell.length_a   1.000
_cell.length_b   1.000
_cell.length_c   1.000
_cell.angle_alpha   90.00
_cell.angle_beta   90.00
_cell.angle_gamma   90.00
#
_symmetry.space_group_name_H-M   'P 1'
#
loop_
_entity.id
_entity.type
_entity.pdbx_description
1 polymer ?
#
loop_
_entity_poly.entity_id
_entity_poly.type
_entity_poly.pdbx_seq_one_letter_code
_entity_poly.pdbx_strand_id
1 'polypeptide(L)'
;MEQECKIRNKRVELRFTEAEYQVVKEKARKADLPVAVYLREAGLSKVLKEMLTPELRKILNTDYRILAGIRNNLNQITKAMHQEGFGKHAPSVVGIINKIDKTLDLWT
;
A
#
# COMPACT_ATOMS: atom_id res chain seq x y z
N MET A 1 -4.53 -16.37 38.98
CA MET A 1 -3.08 -16.62 38.88
C MET A 1 -2.80 -17.30 37.54
N GLU A 2 -2.75 -16.52 36.46
CA GLU A 2 -2.15 -16.97 35.19
C GLU A 2 -1.43 -15.75 34.62
N GLN A 3 -0.14 -15.66 34.89
CA GLN A 3 0.73 -14.72 34.22
C GLN A 3 0.82 -15.21 32.77
N GLU A 4 0.23 -14.49 31.82
CA GLU A 4 0.58 -14.66 30.41
C GLU A 4 2.08 -14.38 30.27
N CYS A 5 2.87 -15.46 30.26
CA CYS A 5 4.30 -15.37 30.04
C CYS A 5 4.51 -15.02 28.56
N LYS A 6 4.70 -13.73 28.28
CA LYS A 6 4.96 -13.16 26.95
C LYS A 6 6.26 -13.69 26.31
N ILE A 7 7.07 -14.44 27.07
CA ILE A 7 8.37 -14.99 26.67
C ILE A 7 8.18 -16.39 26.10
N ARG A 8 8.73 -16.62 24.90
CA ARG A 8 8.63 -17.89 24.19
C ARG A 8 9.75 -18.82 24.65
N ASN A 9 9.42 -19.81 25.47
CA ASN A 9 10.39 -20.74 26.08
C ASN A 9 10.31 -22.18 25.53
N LYS A 10 9.38 -22.48 24.63
CA LYS A 10 9.22 -23.79 23.98
C LYS A 10 9.84 -23.76 22.58
N ARG A 11 10.62 -24.78 22.24
CA ARG A 11 11.25 -24.97 20.93
C ARG A 11 10.62 -26.16 20.22
N VAL A 12 10.40 -26.02 18.92
CA VAL A 12 9.98 -27.10 18.02
C VAL A 12 11.07 -27.26 16.97
N GLU A 13 11.52 -28.49 16.74
CA GLU A 13 12.50 -28.84 15.70
C GLU A 13 11.81 -29.67 14.62
N LEU A 14 12.07 -29.34 13.36
CA LEU A 14 11.51 -30.02 12.20
C LEU A 14 12.66 -30.49 11.31
N ARG A 15 12.55 -31.71 10.80
CA ARG A 15 13.47 -32.23 9.78
C ARG A 15 12.73 -32.24 8.45
N PHE A 16 13.34 -31.63 7.44
CA PHE A 16 12.81 -31.58 6.08
C PHE A 16 13.72 -32.38 5.16
N THR A 17 13.14 -32.99 4.14
CA THR A 17 13.88 -33.31 2.92
C THR A 17 14.25 -32.03 2.17
N GLU A 18 15.23 -32.10 1.27
CA GLU A 18 15.64 -30.93 0.49
C GLU A 18 14.47 -30.34 -0.32
N ALA A 19 13.64 -31.19 -0.92
CA ALA A 19 12.46 -30.77 -1.67
C ALA A 19 11.45 -30.01 -0.80
N GLU A 20 11.15 -30.51 0.40
CA GLU A 20 10.23 -29.86 1.33
C GLU A 20 10.78 -28.51 1.82
N TYR A 21 12.09 -28.45 2.10
CA TYR A 21 12.73 -27.24 2.57
C TYR A 21 12.66 -26.12 1.50
N GLN A 22 12.90 -26.44 0.23
CA GLN A 22 12.81 -25.46 -0.85
C GLN A 22 11.38 -24.93 -1.02
N VAL A 23 10.37 -25.78 -0.90
CA VAL A 23 8.95 -25.35 -0.96
C VAL A 23 8.62 -24.38 0.17
N VAL A 24 9.03 -24.68 1.41
CA VAL A 24 8.79 -23.80 2.55
C VAL A 24 9.57 -22.49 2.41
N LYS A 25 10.83 -22.55 1.94
CA LYS A 25 11.67 -21.37 1.71
C LYS A 25 11.06 -20.42 0.68
N GLU A 26 10.53 -20.95 -0.41
CA GLU A 26 9.89 -20.14 -1.45
C GLU A 26 8.60 -19.49 -0.94
N LYS A 27 7.78 -20.22 -0.18
CA LYS A 27 6.57 -19.65 0.44
C LYS A 27 6.90 -18.57 1.48
N ALA A 28 7.95 -18.78 2.27
CA ALA A 28 8.44 -17.78 3.23
C ALA A 28 8.96 -16.52 2.51
N ARG A 29 9.69 -16.68 1.40
CA ARG A 29 10.15 -15.58 0.55
C ARG A 29 9.00 -14.77 -0.03
N LYS A 30 7.96 -15.44 -0.54
CA LYS A 30 6.76 -14.76 -1.05
C LYS A 30 6.02 -13.96 0.01
N ALA A 31 6.05 -14.40 1.27
CA ALA A 31 5.47 -13.68 2.38
C ALA A 31 6.42 -12.60 2.99
N ASP A 32 7.65 -12.49 2.49
CA ASP A 32 8.72 -11.63 3.07
C ASP A 32 9.02 -11.93 4.54
N LEU A 33 8.98 -13.22 4.89
CA LEU A 33 9.20 -13.69 6.25
C LEU A 33 10.39 -14.64 6.33
N PRO A 34 11.15 -14.64 7.44
CA PRO A 34 12.07 -15.72 7.75
C PRO A 34 11.32 -17.05 7.85
N VAL A 35 11.94 -18.15 7.39
CA VAL A 35 11.33 -19.50 7.34
C VAL A 35 10.71 -19.92 8.68
N ALA A 36 11.39 -19.67 9.80
CA ALA A 36 10.87 -20.01 11.13
C ALA A 36 9.64 -19.17 11.53
N VAL A 37 9.58 -17.90 11.10
CA VAL A 37 8.43 -17.03 11.34
C VAL A 37 7.26 -17.47 10.47
N TYR A 38 7.52 -17.78 9.19
CA TYR A 38 6.53 -18.31 8.26
C TYR A 38 5.88 -19.61 8.79
N LEU A 39 6.69 -20.61 9.16
CA LEU A 39 6.19 -21.91 9.65
C LEU A 39 5.34 -21.76 10.91
N ARG A 40 5.74 -20.85 11.79
CA ARG A 40 4.98 -20.57 13.00
C ARG A 40 3.63 -19.95 12.68
N GLU A 41 3.60 -18.88 11.89
CA GLU A 41 2.37 -18.17 11.57
C GLU A 41 1.42 -19.07 10.73
N ALA A 42 1.98 -19.92 9.86
CA ALA A 42 1.25 -20.96 9.14
C ALA A 42 0.66 -22.03 10.09
N GLY A 43 1.44 -22.49 11.08
CA GLY A 43 1.01 -23.47 12.07
C GLY A 43 -0.02 -22.94 13.08
N LEU A 44 -0.05 -21.62 13.30
CA LEU A 44 -1.04 -20.93 14.13
C LEU A 44 -2.31 -20.53 13.36
N SER A 45 -2.51 -21.07 12.15
CA SER A 45 -3.67 -20.82 11.28
C SER A 45 -3.92 -19.35 10.93
N LYS A 46 -2.90 -18.49 11.00
CA LYS A 46 -3.04 -17.11 10.55
C LYS A 46 -3.00 -17.06 9.02
N VAL A 47 -3.91 -16.27 8.44
CA VAL A 47 -3.90 -15.98 7.00
C VAL A 47 -2.61 -15.23 6.66
N LEU A 48 -1.64 -15.96 6.10
CA LEU A 48 -0.40 -15.38 5.60
C LEU A 48 -0.68 -14.70 4.26
N LYS A 49 -0.66 -13.37 4.24
CA LYS A 49 -0.74 -12.61 2.99
C LYS A 49 0.62 -12.62 2.31
N GLU A 50 0.63 -12.95 1.03
CA GLU A 50 1.83 -12.77 0.21
C GLU A 50 2.21 -11.29 0.17
N MET A 51 3.51 -11.01 0.20
CA MET A 51 4.04 -9.67 0.05
C MET A 51 3.60 -9.16 -1.31
N LEU A 52 2.93 -8.00 -1.34
CA LEU A 52 2.64 -7.30 -2.58
C LEU A 52 3.92 -7.17 -3.38
N THR A 53 3.89 -7.62 -4.65
CA THR A 53 5.04 -7.54 -5.54
C THR A 53 5.55 -6.11 -5.60
N PRO A 54 6.88 -5.90 -5.73
CA PRO A 54 7.45 -4.55 -5.84
C PRO A 54 6.79 -3.71 -6.94
N GLU A 55 6.39 -4.34 -8.04
CA GLU A 55 5.68 -3.72 -9.16
C GLU A 55 4.30 -3.20 -8.72
N LEU A 56 3.48 -4.03 -8.09
CA LEU A 56 2.13 -3.64 -7.63
C LEU A 56 2.22 -2.56 -6.54
N ARG A 57 3.21 -2.64 -5.66
CA ARG A 57 3.49 -1.60 -4.66
C ARG A 57 3.86 -0.26 -5.30
N LYS A 58 4.63 -0.28 -6.39
CA LYS A 58 5.02 0.93 -7.13
C LYS A 58 3.84 1.58 -7.82
N ILE A 59 2.96 0.78 -8.44
CA ILE A 59 1.72 1.26 -9.07
C ILE A 59 0.84 1.94 -8.01
N LEU A 60 0.53 1.24 -6.92
CA LEU A 60 -0.29 1.79 -5.84
C LEU A 60 0.31 3.08 -5.26
N ASN A 61 1.62 3.12 -4.99
CA ASN A 61 2.28 4.33 -4.52
C ASN A 61 2.19 5.48 -5.52
N THR A 62 2.19 5.19 -6.82
CA THR A 62 2.04 6.21 -7.86
C THR A 62 0.61 6.78 -7.84
N ASP A 63 -0.39 5.90 -7.76
CA ASP A 63 -1.80 6.30 -7.69
C ASP A 63 -2.09 7.13 -6.43
N TYR A 64 -1.57 6.71 -5.27
CA TYR A 64 -1.69 7.46 -4.02
C TYR A 64 -1.05 8.85 -4.09
N ARG A 65 0.09 8.98 -4.78
CA ARG A 65 0.77 10.27 -4.96
C ARG A 65 -0.03 11.20 -5.86
N ILE A 66 -0.61 10.67 -6.94
CA ILE A 66 -1.49 11.44 -7.83
C ILE A 66 -2.72 11.91 -7.06
N LEU A 67 -3.37 11.01 -6.32
CA LEU A 67 -4.54 11.35 -5.50
C LEU A 67 -4.22 12.40 -4.43
N ALA A 68 -3.07 12.29 -3.76
CA ALA A 68 -2.61 13.29 -2.79
C ALA A 68 -2.35 14.65 -3.45
N GLY A 69 -1.83 14.67 -4.67
CA GLY A 69 -1.66 15.87 -5.49
C GLY A 69 -3.01 16.53 -5.83
N ILE A 70 -3.99 15.74 -6.29
CA ILE A 70 -5.34 16.21 -6.59
C ILE A 70 -5.99 16.83 -5.35
N ARG A 71 -5.92 16.14 -4.20
CA ARG A 71 -6.43 16.64 -2.91
C ARG A 71 -5.79 17.98 -2.53
N ASN A 72 -4.47 18.10 -2.68
CA ASN A 72 -3.77 19.35 -2.36
C ASN A 72 -4.20 20.49 -3.29
N ASN A 73 -4.38 20.22 -4.58
CA ASN A 73 -4.86 21.21 -5.54
C ASN A 73 -6.28 21.68 -5.19
N LEU A 74 -7.17 20.74 -4.85
CA LEU A 74 -8.53 21.07 -4.44
C LEU A 74 -8.54 21.96 -3.19
N ASN A 75 -7.76 21.62 -2.17
CA ASN A 75 -7.66 22.43 -0.95
C ASN A 75 -7.15 23.85 -1.20
N GLN A 76 -6.21 24.02 -2.14
CA GLN A 76 -5.71 25.34 -2.51
C GLN A 76 -6.79 26.18 -3.19
N ILE A 77 -7.56 25.58 -4.12
CA ILE A 77 -8.69 26.24 -4.79
C ILE A 77 -9.74 26.66 -3.75
N THR A 78 -10.12 25.76 -2.83
CA THR A 78 -11.10 26.08 -1.78
C THR A 78 -10.64 27.22 -0.87
N LYS A 79 -9.37 27.22 -0.45
CA LYS A 79 -8.81 28.32 0.35
C LYS A 79 -8.79 29.65 -0.40
N ALA A 80 -8.33 29.65 -1.65
CA ALA A 80 -8.29 30.85 -2.49
C ALA A 80 -9.70 31.43 -2.70
N MET A 81 -10.68 30.57 -3.00
CA MET A 81 -12.08 30.98 -3.17
C MET A 81 -12.70 31.56 -1.90
N HIS A 82 -12.32 31.04 -0.72
CA HIS A 82 -12.81 31.53 0.56
C HIS A 82 -12.15 32.87 0.97
N GLN A 83 -10.86 33.05 0.67
CA GLN A 83 -10.09 34.24 1.08
C GLN A 83 -10.33 35.46 0.18
N GLU A 84 -10.43 35.27 -1.13
CA GLU A 84 -10.44 36.37 -2.11
C GLU A 84 -11.81 36.62 -2.77
N GLY A 85 -12.78 35.76 -2.48
CA GLY A 85 -14.14 35.80 -3.02
C GLY A 85 -14.28 35.02 -4.33
N PHE A 86 -15.28 34.12 -4.37
CA PHE A 86 -15.52 33.16 -5.46
C PHE A 86 -15.53 33.78 -6.87
N GLY A 87 -16.10 34.99 -7.01
CA GLY A 87 -16.28 35.65 -8.31
C GLY A 87 -14.99 36.05 -9.03
N LYS A 88 -13.87 36.25 -8.31
CA LYS A 88 -12.58 36.65 -8.92
C LYS A 88 -11.79 35.48 -9.50
N HIS A 89 -11.91 34.29 -8.89
CA HIS A 89 -11.12 33.11 -9.28
C HIS A 89 -11.89 32.09 -10.11
N ALA A 90 -13.23 32.14 -10.12
CA ALA A 90 -14.06 31.26 -10.93
C ALA A 90 -13.65 31.24 -12.44
N PRO A 91 -13.35 32.37 -13.10
CA PRO A 91 -12.90 32.35 -14.50
C PRO A 91 -11.56 31.65 -14.70
N SER A 92 -10.64 31.78 -13.73
CA SER A 92 -9.33 31.12 -13.78
C SER A 92 -9.45 29.61 -13.61
N VAL A 93 -10.30 29.17 -12.67
CA VAL A 93 -10.58 27.74 -12.46
C VAL A 93 -11.25 27.11 -13.68
N VAL A 94 -12.25 27.77 -14.27
CA VAL A 94 -12.90 27.31 -15.51
C VAL A 94 -11.90 27.27 -16.68
N GLY A 95 -10.98 28.24 -16.77
CA GLY A 95 -9.91 28.23 -17.76
C GLY A 95 -8.93 27.06 -17.61
N ILE A 96 -8.62 26.67 -16.37
CA ILE A 96 -7.80 25.48 -16.09
C ILE A 96 -8.55 24.20 -16.47
N ILE A 97 -9.83 24.09 -16.11
CA ILE A 97 -10.67 22.93 -16.46
C ILE A 97 -10.73 22.75 -17.98
N ASN A 98 -11.01 23.81 -18.74
CA ASN A 98 -11.06 23.76 -20.20
C ASN A 98 -9.72 23.38 -20.85
N LYS A 99 -8.59 23.75 -20.23
CA LYS A 99 -7.27 23.32 -20.71
C LYS A 99 -7.02 21.84 -20.43
N ILE A 100 -7.47 21.35 -19.27
CA ILE A 100 -7.36 19.93 -18.91
C ILE A 100 -8.23 19.10 -19.85
N ASP A 101 -9.49 19.47 -20.09
CA ASP A 101 -10.39 18.78 -21.02
C ASP A 101 -9.78 18.69 -22.42
N LYS A 102 -9.32 19.82 -22.98
CA LYS A 102 -8.65 19.82 -24.29
C LYS A 102 -7.40 18.94 -24.33
N THR A 103 -6.68 18.83 -23.21
CA THR A 103 -5.50 17.98 -23.14
C THR A 103 -5.90 16.51 -23.06
N LEU A 104 -6.98 16.18 -22.36
CA LEU A 104 -7.52 14.83 -22.30
C LEU A 104 -8.04 14.37 -23.66
N ASP A 105 -8.75 15.24 -24.38
CA ASP A 105 -9.25 14.98 -25.74
C ASP A 105 -8.12 14.69 -26.75
N LEU A 106 -6.91 15.22 -26.53
CA LEU A 106 -5.74 14.94 -27.38
C LEU A 106 -5.09 13.57 -27.08
N TRP A 107 -5.42 12.96 -25.95
CA TRP A 107 -4.87 11.68 -25.49
C TRP A 107 -5.84 10.50 -25.67
N THR A 108 -7.09 10.77 -26.04
CA THR A 108 -8.12 9.79 -26.44
C THR A 108 -8.32 9.78 -27.94
#